data_AF-A0A6V7PBV6-F1
#
_entry.id   AF-A0A6V7PBV6-F1
#
_cell.length_a   1.000
_cell.length_b   1.000
_cell.length_c   1.000
_cell.angle_alpha   90.00
_cell.angle_beta   90.00
_cell.angle_gamma   90.00
#
_symmetry.space_group_name_H-M   'P 1'
#
loop_
_entity.id
_entity.type
_entity.pdbx_description
1 polymer ?
#
loop_
_entity_poly.entity_id
_entity_poly.type
_entity_poly.pdbx_seq_one_letter_code
_entity_poly.pdbx_strand_id
1 'polypeptide(L)'
;MAVTSVHTIQTAFLVTIFLLIRSSLAHNHIVGGSIWSIPLAADLYGNWAHNISFEVGDTLVFRFEMGLYDVVEVSQSEFEHCTAEKPLELSSVCSRRPGRFFLPIPSPVP
;
A
#
# COMPACT_ATOMS: atom_id res chain seq x y z
N MET A 1 6.59 34.15 -39.36
CA MET A 1 5.27 33.86 -38.78
C MET A 1 4.99 32.36 -38.63
N ALA A 2 5.32 31.50 -39.62
CA ALA A 2 5.13 30.05 -39.48
C ALA A 2 6.10 29.39 -38.47
N VAL A 3 7.39 29.76 -38.48
CA VAL A 3 8.42 29.18 -37.59
C VAL A 3 8.12 29.46 -36.11
N THR A 4 7.70 30.68 -35.78
CA THR A 4 7.31 31.08 -34.42
C THR A 4 6.07 30.31 -33.93
N SER A 5 5.14 29.97 -34.83
CA SER A 5 3.95 29.18 -34.52
C SER A 5 4.30 27.71 -34.21
N VAL A 6 5.22 27.11 -34.97
CA VAL A 6 5.69 25.74 -34.71
C VAL A 6 6.37 25.62 -33.34
N HIS A 7 7.19 26.60 -32.96
CA HIS A 7 7.81 26.63 -31.62
C HIS A 7 6.76 26.74 -30.50
N THR A 8 5.71 27.56 -30.68
CA THR A 8 4.65 27.69 -29.67
C THR A 8 3.81 26.40 -29.51
N ILE A 9 3.57 25.66 -30.59
CA ILE A 9 2.84 24.39 -30.52
C ILE A 9 3.68 23.35 -29.78
N GLN A 10 4.98 23.28 -30.07
CA GLN A 10 5.87 22.31 -29.42
C GLN A 10 6.05 22.59 -27.92
N THR A 11 6.19 23.86 -27.51
CA THR A 11 6.25 24.20 -26.08
C THR A 11 4.93 23.91 -25.38
N ALA A 12 3.79 24.19 -26.01
CA ALA A 12 2.48 23.83 -25.45
C ALA A 12 2.34 22.32 -25.23
N PHE A 13 2.81 21.50 -26.18
CA PHE A 13 2.76 20.04 -26.07
C PHE A 13 3.68 19.49 -24.97
N LEU A 14 4.87 20.08 -24.79
CA LEU A 14 5.78 19.71 -23.71
C LEU A 14 5.22 20.10 -22.33
N VAL A 15 4.56 21.27 -22.23
CA VAL A 15 3.92 21.72 -20.98
C VAL A 15 2.72 20.84 -20.64
N THR A 16 1.87 20.46 -21.60
CA THR A 16 0.74 19.56 -21.33
C THR A 16 1.21 18.17 -20.88
N ILE A 17 2.25 17.60 -21.49
CA ILE A 17 2.83 16.33 -21.05
C ILE A 17 3.34 16.45 -19.62
N PHE A 18 4.08 17.52 -19.28
CA PHE A 18 4.61 17.71 -17.94
C PHE A 18 3.51 17.83 -16.87
N LEU A 19 2.38 18.47 -17.20
CA LEU A 19 1.21 18.56 -16.31
C LEU A 19 0.48 17.22 -16.12
N LEU A 20 0.61 16.28 -17.05
CA LEU A 20 0.03 14.93 -16.96
C LEU A 20 0.91 13.96 -16.16
N ILE A 21 2.19 14.27 -15.94
CA ILE A 21 3.09 13.46 -15.12
C ILE A 21 2.72 13.66 -13.66
N ARG A 22 1.92 12.73 -13.11
CA ARG A 22 1.73 12.61 -11.66
C ARG A 22 2.93 11.87 -11.08
N SER A 23 3.68 12.54 -10.22
CA SER A 23 4.74 11.89 -9.42
C SER A 23 4.08 11.07 -8.31
N SER A 24 3.93 9.76 -8.51
CA SER A 24 3.54 8.85 -7.42
C SER A 24 4.76 8.57 -6.55
N LEU A 25 4.80 9.15 -5.36
CA LEU A 25 5.79 8.80 -4.33
C LEU A 25 5.22 7.62 -3.53
N ALA A 26 5.85 6.46 -3.66
CA ALA A 26 5.54 5.31 -2.82
C ALA A 26 5.72 5.69 -1.34
N HIS A 27 4.67 5.51 -0.53
CA HIS A 27 4.66 5.83 0.89
C HIS A 27 4.80 4.57 1.75
N ASN A 28 5.48 4.70 2.88
CA ASN A 28 5.61 3.62 3.86
C ASN A 28 4.64 3.87 5.02
N HIS A 29 3.63 3.02 5.17
CA HIS A 29 2.63 3.13 6.24
C HIS A 29 2.97 2.17 7.39
N ILE A 30 3.18 2.72 8.59
CA ILE A 30 3.39 1.88 9.79
C ILE A 30 2.02 1.43 10.30
N VAL A 31 1.82 0.12 10.35
CA VAL A 31 0.52 -0.47 10.70
C VAL A 31 0.17 -0.17 12.17
N GLY A 32 -1.04 0.36 12.40
CA GLY A 32 -1.50 0.80 13.73
C GLY A 32 -0.74 2.02 14.29
N GLY A 33 0.10 2.68 13.48
CA GLY A 33 0.93 3.82 13.90
C GLY A 33 1.98 3.50 14.97
N SER A 34 2.14 2.21 15.33
CA SER A 34 2.95 1.76 16.46
C SER A 34 3.45 0.32 16.24
N ILE A 35 3.64 -0.45 17.32
CA ILE A 35 4.04 -1.85 17.25
C ILE A 35 2.78 -2.68 16.95
N TRP A 36 2.88 -3.54 15.94
CA TRP A 36 1.90 -4.56 15.63
C TRP A 36 1.86 -5.58 16.77
N SER A 37 0.73 -5.61 17.47
CA SER A 37 0.46 -6.46 18.64
C SER A 37 -1.02 -6.84 18.71
N ILE A 38 -1.37 -7.77 19.59
CA ILE A 38 -2.78 -8.12 19.82
C ILE A 38 -3.47 -6.89 20.46
N PRO A 39 -4.45 -6.28 19.79
CA PRO A 39 -5.02 -5.03 20.27
C PRO A 39 -6.00 -5.32 21.41
N LEU A 40 -6.06 -4.43 22.40
CA LEU A 40 -7.07 -4.52 23.47
C LEU A 40 -8.50 -4.26 22.96
N ALA A 41 -8.62 -3.53 21.85
CA ALA A 41 -9.88 -3.24 21.18
C ALA A 41 -9.85 -3.81 19.76
N ALA A 42 -10.89 -4.55 19.38
CA ALA A 42 -10.98 -5.23 18.08
C ALA A 42 -10.88 -4.26 16.88
N ASP A 43 -11.37 -3.03 17.03
CA ASP A 43 -11.49 -2.07 15.93
C ASP A 43 -10.23 -1.25 15.65
N LEU A 44 -9.14 -1.44 16.43
CA LEU A 44 -7.95 -0.60 16.35
C LEU A 44 -7.34 -0.56 14.94
N TYR A 45 -7.15 -1.73 14.33
CA TYR A 45 -6.54 -1.81 12.99
C TYR A 45 -7.52 -1.44 11.87
N GLY A 46 -8.82 -1.69 12.06
CA GLY A 46 -9.86 -1.24 11.13
C GLY A 46 -9.93 0.28 11.06
N ASN A 47 -9.97 0.95 12.22
CA ASN A 47 -9.98 2.41 12.30
C ASN A 47 -8.69 3.03 11.75
N TRP A 48 -7.54 2.40 12.03
CA TRP A 48 -6.26 2.83 11.45
C TRP A 48 -6.30 2.75 9.92
N ALA A 49 -6.72 1.61 9.36
CA ALA A 49 -6.77 1.41 7.91
C ALA A 49 -7.76 2.38 7.23
N HIS A 50 -8.89 2.66 7.86
CA HIS A 50 -9.88 3.62 7.35
C HIS A 50 -9.35 5.06 7.29
N ASN A 51 -8.40 5.42 8.17
CA ASN A 51 -7.83 6.77 8.20
C ASN A 51 -6.66 6.96 7.20
N ILE A 52 -6.32 5.92 6.43
CA ILE A 52 -5.20 5.94 5.49
C ILE A 52 -5.71 5.69 4.07
N SER A 53 -5.22 6.48 3.12
CA SER A 53 -5.42 6.21 1.69
C SER A 53 -4.22 5.45 1.14
N PHE A 54 -4.45 4.25 0.63
CA PHE A 54 -3.41 3.41 0.04
C PHE A 54 -3.37 3.62 -1.47
N GLU A 55 -2.18 3.92 -2.00
CA GLU A 55 -1.94 3.99 -3.44
C GLU A 55 -1.10 2.79 -3.92
N VAL A 56 -1.24 2.44 -5.21
CA VAL A 56 -0.44 1.36 -5.80
C VAL A 56 1.04 1.75 -5.75
N GLY A 57 1.83 0.95 -5.05
CA GLY A 57 3.26 1.19 -4.84
C GLY A 57 3.62 1.52 -3.39
N ASP A 58 2.64 1.83 -2.55
CA ASP A 58 2.82 1.97 -1.11
C ASP A 58 3.28 0.66 -0.46
N THR A 59 3.89 0.79 0.72
CA THR A 59 4.40 -0.35 1.50
C THR A 59 3.87 -0.29 2.91
N LEU A 60 3.32 -1.41 3.38
CA LEU A 60 2.91 -1.58 4.76
C LEU A 60 4.07 -2.12 5.60
N VAL A 61 4.33 -1.47 6.72
CA VAL A 61 5.44 -1.81 7.61
C VAL A 61 4.87 -2.34 8.93
N PHE A 62 5.00 -3.65 9.13
CA PHE A 62 4.67 -4.33 10.37
C PHE A 62 5.89 -4.34 11.28
N ARG A 63 5.78 -3.71 12.46
CA ARG A 63 6.83 -3.71 13.48
C ARG A 63 6.39 -4.62 14.61
N PHE A 64 7.08 -5.73 14.83
CA PHE A 64 6.79 -6.67 15.92
C PHE A 64 8.09 -7.21 16.50
N GLU A 65 8.02 -7.71 17.75
CA GLU A 65 9.14 -8.39 18.38
C GLU A 65 9.36 -9.76 17.70
N MET A 66 10.60 -10.03 17.27
CA MET A 66 10.92 -11.26 16.56
C MET A 66 10.66 -12.49 17.43
N GLY A 67 10.02 -13.51 16.87
CA GLY A 67 9.77 -14.80 17.52
C GLY A 67 8.45 -14.92 18.28
N LEU A 68 7.67 -13.84 18.40
CA LEU A 68 6.35 -13.86 19.05
C LEU A 68 5.19 -13.86 18.05
N TYR A 69 5.35 -13.18 16.91
CA TYR A 69 4.29 -12.97 15.93
C TYR A 69 4.83 -13.20 14.52
N ASP A 70 3.95 -13.67 13.64
CA ASP A 70 4.18 -13.80 12.21
C ASP A 70 3.13 -12.97 11.46
N VAL A 71 3.45 -12.58 10.23
CA VAL A 71 2.56 -11.84 9.34
C VAL A 71 2.37 -12.64 8.07
N VAL A 72 1.11 -12.98 7.82
CA VAL A 72 0.71 -13.85 6.72
C VAL A 72 -0.32 -13.14 5.87
N GLU A 73 -0.12 -13.15 4.56
CA GLU A 73 -1.11 -12.65 3.61
C GLU A 73 -2.18 -13.71 3.37
N VAL A 74 -3.44 -13.35 3.59
CA VAL A 74 -4.59 -14.25 3.50
C VAL A 74 -5.64 -13.67 2.55
N SER A 75 -6.46 -14.55 1.98
CA SER A 75 -7.63 -14.13 1.21
C SER A 75 -8.71 -13.51 2.11
N GLN A 76 -9.67 -12.78 1.52
CA GLN A 76 -10.77 -12.17 2.29
C GLN A 76 -11.55 -13.22 3.10
N SER A 77 -11.85 -14.38 2.50
CA SER A 77 -12.58 -15.45 3.18
C SER A 77 -11.81 -16.00 4.37
N GLU A 78 -10.50 -16.12 4.26
CA GLU A 78 -9.64 -16.60 5.35
C GLU A 78 -9.53 -15.56 6.47
N PHE A 79 -9.48 -14.27 6.12
CA PHE A 79 -9.56 -13.19 7.09
C PHE A 79 -10.87 -13.22 7.88
N GLU A 80 -12.02 -13.40 7.22
CA GLU A 80 -13.34 -13.47 7.86
C GLU A 80 -13.49 -14.68 8.80
N HIS A 81 -12.87 -15.82 8.45
CA HIS A 81 -12.93 -17.04 9.25
C HIS A 81 -11.74 -17.20 10.21
N CYS A 82 -10.83 -16.23 10.26
CA CYS A 82 -9.57 -16.30 11.03
C CYS A 82 -8.77 -17.59 10.75
N THR A 83 -8.69 -18.01 9.48
CA THR A 83 -7.91 -19.16 9.04
C THR A 83 -6.71 -18.74 8.21
N ALA A 84 -5.71 -19.61 8.10
CA ALA A 84 -4.52 -19.40 7.26
C ALA A 84 -4.12 -20.72 6.60
N GLU A 85 -5.09 -21.37 5.94
CA GLU A 85 -4.92 -22.70 5.34
C GLU A 85 -4.22 -22.63 3.97
N LYS A 86 -4.44 -21.55 3.22
CA LYS A 86 -3.85 -21.27 1.91
C LYS A 86 -3.35 -19.82 1.85
N PRO A 87 -2.35 -19.47 2.66
CA PRO A 87 -1.78 -18.13 2.63
C PRO A 87 -1.27 -17.82 1.22
N LEU A 88 -1.64 -16.64 0.73
CA LEU A 88 -1.34 -16.18 -0.63
C LEU A 88 0.17 -15.94 -0.80
N GLU A 89 0.81 -15.45 0.26
CA GLU A 89 2.25 -15.35 0.41
C GLU A 89 2.60 -15.72 1.86
N LEU A 90 3.23 -16.89 2.05
CA LEU A 90 4.00 -17.16 3.26
C LEU A 90 5.22 -16.26 3.19
N SER A 91 5.24 -15.16 3.97
CA SER A 91 6.45 -14.35 4.13
C SER A 91 7.54 -15.06 4.95
N SER A 92 7.59 -16.40 4.90
CA SER A 92 8.60 -17.21 5.54
C SER A 92 9.85 -17.36 4.68
N VAL A 93 10.66 -16.32 4.57
CA VAL A 93 12.14 -16.45 4.57
C VAL A 93 12.69 -15.09 4.99
N CYS A 94 13.65 -15.08 5.93
CA CYS A 94 14.49 -13.93 6.25
C CYS A 94 15.20 -13.42 4.98
N SER A 95 14.51 -12.61 4.19
CA SER A 95 15.10 -11.86 3.08
C SER A 95 15.32 -10.47 3.64
N ARG A 96 16.59 -10.09 3.80
CA ARG A 96 17.05 -8.76 4.22
C ARG A 96 16.73 -7.69 3.16
N ARG A 97 15.47 -7.58 2.76
CA ARG A 97 14.94 -6.52 1.91
C ARG A 97 13.53 -6.20 2.42
N PRO A 98 13.18 -4.91 2.61
CA PRO A 98 11.79 -4.54 2.85
C PRO A 98 10.97 -4.97 1.62
N GLY A 99 10.21 -6.06 1.78
CA GLY A 99 9.27 -6.55 0.78
C GLY A 99 8.03 -5.68 0.76
N ARG A 100 7.47 -5.48 -0.43
CA ARG A 100 6.28 -4.67 -0.68
C ARG A 100 5.05 -5.55 -0.46
N PHE A 101 4.26 -5.27 0.56
CA PHE A 101 3.04 -6.02 0.89
C PHE A 101 1.82 -5.32 0.28
N PHE A 102 0.96 -6.06 -0.42
CA PHE A 102 -0.33 -5.59 -0.92
C PHE A 102 -1.42 -6.27 -0.10
N LEU A 103 -2.09 -5.55 0.81
CA LEU A 103 -3.32 -6.08 1.39
C LEU A 103 -4.46 -5.94 0.36
N PRO A 104 -5.32 -6.95 0.22
CA PRO A 104 -6.55 -6.80 -0.57
C PRO A 104 -7.39 -5.68 0.04
N ILE A 105 -7.52 -4.58 -0.71
CA ILE A 105 -8.31 -3.41 -0.33
C ILE A 105 -9.77 -3.86 -0.15
N PRO A 106 -10.45 -3.56 0.97
CA PRO A 106 -11.89 -3.76 1.07
C PRO A 106 -12.56 -2.88 0.01
N SER A 107 -13.22 -3.51 -0.97
CA SER A 107 -14.03 -2.77 -1.93
C SER A 107 -15.06 -1.91 -1.19
N PRO A 108 -15.33 -0.66 -1.60
CA PRO A 108 -16.42 0.11 -1.03
C PRO A 108 -17.73 -0.65 -1.31
N VAL A 109 -18.39 -1.08 -0.23
CA VAL A 109 -19.73 -1.67 -0.33
C VAL A 109 -20.72 -0.54 -0.65
N PRO A 110 -21.69 -0.73 -1.58
CA PRO A 110 -22.66 0.30 -1.99
C PRO A 110 -23.57 0.82 -0.87
#